data_AF-A0A0F9U1D5-F1
#
_entry.id   AF-A0A0F9U1D5-F1
#
_cell.length_a   1.000
_cell.length_b   1.000
_cell.length_c   1.000
_cell.angle_alpha   90.00
_cell.angle_beta   90.00
_cell.angle_gamma   90.00
#
_symmetry.space_group_name_H-M   'P 1'
#
loop_
_entity.id
_entity.type
_entity.pdbx_description
1 polymer ?
#
loop_
_entity_poly.entity_id
_entity_poly.type
_entity_poly.pdbx_seq_one_letter_code
_entity_poly.pdbx_strand_id
1 'polypeptide(L)'
;MSRDRSIEIVDDGCEAASSCFVCPLLDCKYDVGNRRLTGRKVEEARGRRDVEIIKASEQNVPVSQLAVRFGVNMRTIYRVLKRSA
;
A
#
# COMPACT_ATOMS: atom_id res chain seq x y z
N MET A 1 -29.99 -30.43 21.01
CA MET A 1 -30.25 -29.13 20.35
C MET A 1 -29.09 -28.17 20.65
N SER A 2 -27.89 -28.49 20.18
CA SER A 2 -26.72 -27.62 20.37
C SER A 2 -26.66 -26.65 19.20
N ARG A 3 -26.92 -25.37 19.48
CA ARG A 3 -26.89 -24.30 18.47
C ARG A 3 -25.44 -24.07 18.08
N ASP A 4 -25.03 -24.69 16.98
CA ASP A 4 -23.89 -24.23 16.18
C ASP A 4 -24.21 -22.80 15.73
N ARG A 5 -23.62 -21.84 16.44
CA ARG A 5 -23.78 -20.42 16.12
C ARG A 5 -22.54 -20.07 15.33
N SER A 6 -22.63 -20.20 14.01
CA SER A 6 -21.60 -19.74 13.09
C SER A 6 -21.36 -18.25 13.36
N ILE A 7 -20.24 -17.94 14.02
CA ILE A 7 -19.82 -16.56 14.21
C ILE A 7 -19.27 -16.13 12.85
N GLU A 8 -19.98 -15.24 12.17
CA GLU A 8 -19.46 -14.57 10.99
C GLU A 8 -18.33 -13.65 11.45
N ILE A 9 -17.09 -14.12 11.27
CA ILE A 9 -15.89 -13.32 11.51
C ILE A 9 -15.80 -12.36 10.33
N VAL A 10 -16.19 -11.10 10.56
CA VAL A 10 -16.01 -10.02 9.59
C VAL A 10 -14.55 -9.62 9.67
N ASP A 11 -13.83 -9.85 8.58
CA ASP A 11 -12.44 -9.44 8.45
C ASP A 11 -12.38 -7.98 7.96
N ASP A 12 -12.23 -7.03 8.89
CA ASP A 12 -12.18 -5.58 8.65
C ASP A 12 -10.75 -5.03 8.56
N GLY A 13 -9.77 -5.92 8.47
CA GLY A 13 -8.36 -5.60 8.37
C GLY A 13 -7.56 -6.19 9.52
N CYS A 14 -6.38 -5.62 9.77
CA CYS A 14 -5.49 -6.12 10.80
C CYS A 14 -5.25 -5.06 11.87
N GLU A 15 -4.77 -5.48 13.05
CA GLU A 15 -4.51 -4.56 14.18
C GLU A 15 -3.58 -3.39 13.81
N ALA A 16 -2.75 -3.55 12.77
CA ALA A 16 -1.88 -2.50 12.29
C ALA A 16 -2.58 -1.43 11.43
N ALA A 17 -3.65 -1.78 10.70
CA ALA A 17 -4.45 -0.88 9.89
C ALA A 17 -5.78 -1.51 9.44
N SER A 18 -6.87 -0.74 9.47
CA SER A 18 -8.15 -1.12 8.86
C SER A 18 -8.09 -1.26 7.32
N SER A 19 -7.00 -0.83 6.70
CA SER A 19 -6.78 -0.92 5.26
C SER A 19 -5.81 -2.03 4.85
N CYS A 20 -5.55 -3.03 5.71
CA CYS A 20 -4.57 -4.09 5.41
C CYS A 20 -4.88 -4.83 4.09
N PHE A 21 -6.15 -4.94 3.69
CA PHE A 21 -6.58 -5.55 2.41
C PHE A 21 -6.21 -4.79 1.14
N VAL A 22 -6.05 -3.48 1.25
CA VAL A 22 -5.66 -2.62 0.12
C VAL A 22 -4.21 -2.14 0.28
N CYS A 23 -3.45 -2.83 1.13
CA CYS A 23 -2.05 -2.50 1.35
C CYS A 23 -1.29 -2.71 0.04
N PRO A 24 -0.55 -1.70 -0.47
CA PRO A 24 0.21 -1.83 -1.71
C PRO A 24 1.44 -2.73 -1.58
N LEU A 25 1.65 -3.35 -0.41
CA LEU A 25 2.75 -4.28 -0.18
C LEU A 25 2.31 -5.69 -0.58
N LEU A 26 3.16 -6.36 -1.37
CA LEU A 26 2.92 -7.74 -1.81
C LEU A 26 2.91 -8.75 -0.65
N ASP A 27 3.69 -8.46 0.40
CA ASP A 27 3.77 -9.25 1.63
C ASP A 27 3.55 -8.31 2.83
N CYS A 28 2.82 -8.74 3.87
CA CYS A 28 2.59 -7.94 5.07
C CYS A 28 3.85 -7.85 5.93
N LYS A 29 4.30 -6.62 6.22
CA LYS A 29 5.49 -6.35 7.05
C LYS A 29 5.36 -6.81 8.51
N TYR A 30 4.14 -7.10 8.96
CA TYR A 30 3.84 -7.54 10.32
C TYR A 30 3.54 -9.05 10.42
N ASP A 31 3.17 -9.69 9.32
CA ASP A 31 2.79 -11.11 9.27
C ASP A 31 4.00 -12.05 9.12
N VAL A 32 5.16 -11.51 8.73
CA VAL A 32 6.41 -12.27 8.72
C VAL A 32 7.03 -12.30 10.12
N GLY A 33 6.81 -13.40 10.85
CA GLY A 33 7.71 -13.82 11.92
C GLY A 33 9.15 -13.63 11.43
N ASN A 34 9.87 -12.74 12.09
CA ASN A 34 11.06 -12.02 11.62
C ASN A 34 11.87 -12.59 10.40
N ARG A 35 12.33 -11.67 9.52
CA ARG A 35 13.52 -11.78 8.64
C ARG A 35 13.34 -11.97 7.11
N ARG A 36 12.13 -12.02 6.51
CA ARG A 36 11.99 -12.17 5.03
C ARG A 36 11.13 -11.18 4.26
N LEU A 37 10.74 -10.06 4.88
CA LEU A 37 10.64 -8.79 4.16
C LEU A 37 11.96 -8.04 4.37
N THR A 38 13.03 -8.58 3.81
CA THR A 38 14.30 -7.87 3.68
C THR A 38 13.99 -6.51 3.06
N GLY A 39 14.60 -5.43 3.58
CA GLY A 39 14.33 -4.06 3.13
C GLY A 39 14.27 -3.91 1.60
N ARG A 40 15.03 -4.74 0.88
CA ARG A 40 15.01 -4.90 -0.57
C ARG A 40 13.63 -5.18 -1.19
N LYS A 41 12.81 -6.08 -0.65
CA LYS A 41 11.46 -6.36 -1.22
C LYS A 41 10.49 -5.21 -1.00
N VAL A 42 10.57 -4.56 0.16
CA VAL A 42 9.77 -3.37 0.47
C VAL A 42 10.22 -2.19 -0.38
N GLU A 43 11.52 -2.06 -0.63
CA GLU A 43 12.13 -1.07 -1.52
C GLU A 43 11.77 -1.35 -2.99
N GLU A 44 11.78 -2.59 -3.44
CA GLU A 44 11.33 -3.01 -4.77
C GLU A 44 9.85 -2.67 -4.98
N ALA A 45 8.98 -2.98 -4.00
CA ALA A 45 7.55 -2.65 -4.08
C ALA A 45 7.31 -1.13 -4.10
N ARG A 46 8.04 -0.36 -3.27
CA ARG A 46 8.02 1.11 -3.30
C ARG A 46 8.54 1.64 -4.63
N GLY A 47 9.63 1.08 -5.14
CA GLY A 47 10.23 1.46 -6.42
C GLY A 47 9.27 1.25 -7.59
N ARG A 48 8.55 0.13 -7.62
CA ARG A 48 7.50 -0.12 -8.64
C ARG A 48 6.41 0.95 -8.59
N ARG A 49 5.87 1.23 -7.41
CA ARG A 49 4.85 2.27 -7.23
C ARG A 49 5.38 3.66 -7.62
N ASP A 50 6.61 3.98 -7.21
CA ASP A 50 7.22 5.28 -7.49
C ASP A 50 7.45 5.47 -9.01
N VAL A 51 7.86 4.41 -9.73
CA VAL A 51 7.95 4.40 -11.20
C VAL A 51 6.58 4.62 -11.85
N GLU A 52 5.52 3.99 -11.35
CA GLU A 52 4.16 4.20 -11.85
C GLU A 52 3.65 5.62 -11.59
N ILE A 53 3.98 6.20 -10.43
CA ILE A 53 3.66 7.60 -10.11
C ILE A 53 4.34 8.55 -11.10
N ILE A 54 5.63 8.31 -11.43
CA ILE A 54 6.37 9.12 -12.39
C ILE A 54 5.74 9.04 -13.78
N LYS A 55 5.50 7.83 -14.29
CA LYS A 55 4.84 7.63 -15.60
C LYS A 55 3.46 8.26 -15.67
N ALA A 56 2.68 8.16 -14.60
CA ALA A 56 1.36 8.78 -14.54
C ALA A 56 1.44 10.33 -14.50
N SER A 57 2.49 10.89 -13.91
CA SER A 57 2.70 12.34 -13.88
C SER A 57 3.05 12.94 -15.25
N GLU A 58 3.72 12.17 -16.11
CA GLU A 58 4.05 12.56 -17.50
C GLU A 58 2.80 12.76 -18.37
N GLN A 59 1.65 12.20 -17.94
CA GLN A 59 0.36 12.34 -18.63
C GLN A 59 -0.37 13.66 -18.27
N ASN A 60 0.31 14.62 -17.63
CA ASN A 60 -0.28 15.89 -17.13
C ASN A 60 -1.46 15.70 -16.15
N VAL A 61 -1.52 14.56 -15.46
CA VAL A 61 -2.53 14.31 -14.43
C VAL A 61 -2.23 15.16 -13.19
N PRO A 62 -3.20 15.90 -12.64
CA PRO A 62 -2.99 16.70 -11.43
C PRO A 62 -2.52 15.85 -10.24
N VAL A 63 -1.60 16.40 -9.44
CA VAL A 63 -1.04 15.72 -8.25
C VAL A 63 -2.12 15.27 -7.26
N SER A 64 -3.20 16.04 -7.14
CA SER A 64 -4.36 15.67 -6.31
C SER A 64 -5.06 14.39 -6.81
N GLN A 65 -5.17 14.22 -8.12
CA GLN A 65 -5.76 13.01 -8.71
C GLN A 65 -4.82 11.81 -8.60
N LEU A 66 -3.51 12.02 -8.74
CA LEU A 66 -2.49 10.97 -8.50
C LEU A 66 -2.53 10.49 -7.03
N ALA A 67 -2.66 11.41 -6.08
CA ALA A 67 -2.78 11.09 -4.65
C ALA A 67 -3.96 10.15 -4.37
N VAL A 68 -5.15 10.48 -4.93
CA VAL A 68 -6.34 9.63 -4.82
C VAL A 68 -6.11 8.27 -5.50
N ARG A 69 -5.60 8.26 -6.75
CA ARG A 69 -5.38 7.05 -7.54
C ARG A 69 -4.45 6.04 -6.85
N PHE A 70 -3.38 6.53 -6.22
CA PHE A 70 -2.39 5.69 -5.57
C PHE A 70 -2.63 5.49 -4.07
N GLY A 71 -3.72 6.03 -3.50
CA GLY A 71 -4.05 5.90 -2.09
C GLY A 71 -2.99 6.51 -1.16
N VAL A 72 -2.35 7.60 -1.59
CA VAL A 72 -1.28 8.27 -0.83
C VAL A 72 -1.53 9.76 -0.71
N ASN A 73 -0.92 10.42 0.28
CA ASN A 73 -0.96 11.88 0.38
C ASN A 73 -0.20 12.53 -0.80
N MET A 74 -0.68 13.69 -1.26
CA MET A 74 0.04 14.59 -2.18
C MET A 74 1.51 14.81 -1.79
N ARG A 75 1.85 14.91 -0.50
CA ARG A 75 3.24 15.00 -0.02
C ARG A 75 4.10 13.81 -0.50
N THR A 76 3.54 12.61 -0.54
CA THR A 76 4.23 11.41 -1.05
C THR A 76 4.49 11.55 -2.53
N ILE A 77 3.51 11.99 -3.31
CA ILE A 77 3.67 12.25 -4.75
C ILE A 77 4.78 13.27 -5.00
N TYR A 78 4.73 14.44 -4.35
CA TYR A 78 5.79 15.46 -4.49
C TYR A 78 7.17 14.93 -4.13
N ARG A 79 7.29 14.10 -3.09
CA ARG A 79 8.58 13.50 -2.70
C ARG A 79 9.10 12.51 -3.74
N VAL A 80 8.22 11.73 -4.37
CA VAL A 80 8.58 10.82 -5.46
C VAL A 80 9.08 11.62 -6.66
N LEU A 81 8.31 12.62 -7.11
CA LEU A 81 8.67 13.45 -8.26
C LEU A 81 9.98 14.23 -8.03
N LYS A 82 10.21 14.72 -6.82
CA LYS A 82 11.47 15.42 -6.47
C LYS A 82 12.70 14.51 -6.50
N ARG A 83 12.54 13.20 -6.32
CA ARG A 83 13.65 12.23 -6.35
C ARG A 83 13.99 11.76 -7.76
N SER A 84 13.07 11.94 -8.72
CA SER A 84 13.23 11.54 -10.11
C SER A 84 13.63 12.68 -11.05
N ALA A 85 13.51 13.93 -10.59
CA ALA A 85 14.05 15.12 -11.25
C ALA A 85 15.54 15.26 -10.96
#